data_AF-A0A6J4XKE2-F1
#
_entry.id   AF-A0A6J4XKE2-F1
#
_cell.length_a   1.000
_cell.length_b   1.000
_cell.length_c   1.000
_cell.angle_alpha   90.00
_cell.angle_beta   90.00
_cell.angle_gamma   90.00
#
_symmetry.space_group_name_H-M   'P 1'
#
loop_
_entity.id
_entity.type
_entity.pdbx_description
1 polymer ?
#
loop_
_entity_poly.entity_id
_entity_poly.type
_entity_poly.pdbx_seq_one_letter_code
_entity_poly.pdbx_strand_id
1 'polypeptide(L)' 'MPRTSRMIIAEEKAVYHVMSRSSLDGFPLKDVEKDFMLDLIKRFSALYFTEILGF' A
#
# COMPACT_ATOMS: atom_id res chain seq x y z
N MET A 1 -6.33 9.82 -11.80
CA MET A 1 -7.37 8.79 -11.61
C MET A 1 -8.16 9.17 -10.35
N PRO A 2 -9.47 9.45 -10.45
CA PRO A 2 -10.24 9.84 -9.28
C PRO A 2 -10.29 8.68 -8.28
N ARG A 3 -10.06 8.97 -7.00
CA ARG A 3 -10.19 7.97 -5.93
C ARG A 3 -11.67 7.76 -5.67
N THR A 4 -12.21 6.59 -6.01
CA THR A 4 -13.56 6.18 -5.57
C THR A 4 -13.62 6.29 -4.05
N SER A 5 -14.72 6.84 -3.52
CA SER A 5 -14.92 6.94 -2.09
C SER A 5 -14.88 5.54 -1.46
N ARG A 6 -14.13 5.39 -0.37
CA ARG A 6 -14.08 4.13 0.37
C ARG A 6 -15.27 4.08 1.32
N MET A 7 -15.97 2.95 1.35
CA MET A 7 -16.99 2.70 2.36
C MET A 7 -16.32 2.63 3.73
N ILE A 8 -16.82 3.41 4.69
CA ILE A 8 -16.38 3.40 6.09
C ILE A 8 -17.57 2.92 6.90
N ILE A 9 -17.44 1.76 7.52
CA ILE A 9 -18.41 1.25 8.49
C ILE A 9 -17.80 1.56 9.86
N ALA A 10 -18.52 2.34 10.68
CA ALA A 10 -18.07 2.64 12.02
C ALA A 10 -17.89 1.35 12.83
N GLU A 11 -16.88 1.31 13.70
CA GLU A 11 -16.57 0.20 14.61
C GLU A 11 -16.04 -1.09 13.96
N GLU A 12 -16.04 -1.19 12.64
CA GLU A 12 -15.53 -2.34 11.90
C GLU A 12 -14.08 -2.13 11.42
N LYS A 13 -13.26 -3.17 11.50
CA LYS A 13 -11.89 -3.16 10.94
C LYS A 13 -11.97 -3.37 9.43
N ALA A 14 -11.43 -2.42 8.66
CA ALA A 14 -11.30 -2.56 7.22
C ALA A 14 -9.95 -3.18 6.83
N VAL A 15 -9.99 -4.31 6.12
CA VAL A 15 -8.80 -4.95 5.56
C VAL A 15 -8.78 -4.72 4.06
N TYR A 16 -7.64 -4.26 3.53
CA TYR A 16 -7.46 -3.98 2.11
C TYR A 16 -6.31 -4.81 1.54
N HIS A 17 -6.55 -5.43 0.39
CA HIS A 17 -5.48 -5.92 -0.47
C HIS A 17 -5.05 -4.78 -1.41
N VAL A 18 -3.80 -4.34 -1.29
CA VAL A 18 -3.26 -3.22 -2.07
C VAL A 18 -2.26 -3.75 -3.08
N MET A 19 -2.49 -3.46 -4.36
CA MET A 19 -1.56 -3.77 -5.45
C MET A 19 -1.01 -2.48 -6.03
N SER A 20 0.31 -2.42 -6.22
CA SER A 20 1.00 -1.30 -6.86
C SER A 20 1.58 -1.75 -8.20
N ARG A 21 1.54 -0.88 -9.21
CA ARG A 21 2.15 -1.09 -10.53
C ARG A 21 2.83 0.22 -10.95
N SER A 22 4.01 0.12 -11.58
CA SER A 22 4.65 1.29 -12.18
C SER A 22 3.85 1.78 -13.38
N SER A 23 3.75 3.10 -13.55
CA SER A 23 2.94 3.72 -14.60
C SER A 23 3.59 3.68 -15.99
N LEU A 24 4.91 3.45 -16.05
CA LEU A 24 5.67 3.45 -17.30
C LEU A 24 5.96 2.01 -17.74
N ASP A 25 5.52 1.68 -18.95
CA ASP A 25 5.84 0.40 -19.58
C ASP A 25 7.36 0.26 -19.76
N GLY A 26 7.89 -0.92 -19.44
CA GLY A 26 9.33 -1.21 -19.51
C GLY A 26 10.15 -0.78 -18.30
N PHE A 27 9.52 -0.15 -17.29
CA PHE A 27 10.20 0.20 -16.02
C PHE A 27 9.56 -0.51 -14.82
N PRO A 28 9.65 -1.86 -14.73
CA PRO A 28 9.16 -2.57 -13.56
C PRO A 28 10.04 -2.27 -12.35
N LEU A 29 9.43 -2.19 -11.16
CA LEU A 29 10.18 -2.19 -9.90
C LEU A 29 10.97 -3.50 -9.82
N LYS A 30 12.30 -3.40 -9.73
CA LYS A 30 13.17 -4.55 -9.51
C LYS A 30 13.35 -4.74 -8.01
N ASP A 31 14.22 -5.66 -7.62
CA ASP A 31 14.30 -6.12 -6.23
C ASP A 31 14.68 -4.99 -5.26
N VAL A 32 15.64 -4.14 -5.65
CA VAL A 32 16.08 -2.99 -4.81
C VAL A 32 14.94 -2.00 -4.59
N GLU A 33 14.19 -1.64 -5.64
CA GLU A 33 13.09 -0.69 -5.48
C GLU A 33 11.91 -1.30 -4.69
N LYS A 34 11.68 -2.62 -4.80
CA LYS A 34 10.68 -3.32 -4.01
C LYS A 34 11.03 -3.35 -2.53
N ASP A 35 12.27 -3.64 -2.20
CA ASP A 35 12.74 -3.67 -0.81
C ASP A 35 12.62 -2.28 -0.17
N PHE A 36 13.08 -1.24 -0.88
CA PHE A 36 12.91 0.14 -0.43
C PHE A 36 11.44 0.52 -0.24
N MET A 37 10.56 0.13 -1.17
CA MET A 37 9.13 0.40 -1.07
C MET A 37 8.52 -0.31 0.14
N LEU A 38 8.91 -1.56 0.43
CA LEU A 38 8.43 -2.30 1.59
C LEU A 38 8.84 -1.62 2.89
N ASP A 39 10.09 -1.17 3.00
CA ASP A 39 10.57 -0.44 4.18
C ASP A 39 9.89 0.91 4.35
N LEU A 40 9.61 1.61 3.24
CA LEU A 40 8.81 2.82 3.24
C LEU A 40 7.39 2.56 3.79
N ILE A 41 6.73 1.49 3.32
CA ILE A 41 5.40 1.11 3.78
C ILE A 41 5.40 0.80 5.28
N LYS A 42 6.39 0.02 5.77
CA LYS A 42 6.54 -0.28 7.21
C LYS A 42 6.76 0.98 8.04
N ARG A 43 7.53 1.94 7.55
CA ARG A 43 7.76 3.21 8.26
C ARG A 43 6.46 4.02 8.37
N PHE A 44 5.68 4.09 7.29
CA PHE A 44 4.43 4.85 7.28
C PHE A 44 3.28 4.14 7.98
N SER A 45 3.29 2.81 8.10
CA SER A 45 2.27 2.09 8.85
C SER A 45 2.27 2.47 10.33
N ALA A 46 3.45 2.73 10.90
CA ALA A 46 3.58 3.29 12.25
C ALA A 46 2.98 4.70 12.36
N LEU A 47 3.13 5.55 11.34
CA LEU A 47 2.59 6.91 11.33
C LEU A 47 1.05 6.94 11.19
N TYR A 48 0.51 6.05 10.36
CA TYR A 48 -0.93 5.97 10.09
C TYR A 48 -1.68 4.97 10.95
N PHE A 49 -1.00 4.36 11.93
CA PHE A 49 -1.56 3.37 12.84
C PHE A 49 -2.24 2.20 12.10
N THR A 50 -1.62 1.73 11.02
CA THR A 50 -2.11 0.58 10.25
C THR A 50 -1.27 -0.66 10.51
N GLU A 51 -1.93 -1.82 10.45
CA GLU A 51 -1.30 -3.12 10.61
C GLU A 51 -1.02 -3.74 9.23
N ILE A 52 0.17 -4.31 9.05
CA ILE A 52 0.57 -5.01 7.82
C ILE A 52 0.40 -6.50 8.08
N LEU A 53 -0.56 -7.13 7.39
CA LEU A 53 -0.87 -8.55 7.56
C LEU A 53 -0.01 -9.47 6.68
N GLY A 54 0.58 -8.94 5.59
CA GLY A 54 1.41 -9.69 4.66
C GLY A 54 1.83 -8.86 3.44
N PHE A 55 2.76 -9.38 2.65
CA PHE A 55 3.26 -8.82 1.40
C PHE A 55 3.58 -9.94 0.40
#